data_AF-A0A7K5KMF7-F1
#
_entry.id   AF-A0A7K5KMF7-F1
#
_cell.length_a   1.000
_cell.length_b   1.000
_cell.length_c   1.000
_cell.angle_alpha   90.00
_cell.angle_beta   90.00
_cell.angle_gamma   90.00
#
_symmetry.space_group_name_H-M   'P 1'
#
loop_
_entity.id
_entity.type
_entity.pdbx_description
1 polymer ?
#
loop_
_entity_poly.entity_id
_entity_poly.type
_entity_poly.pdbx_seq_one_letter_code
_entity_poly.pdbx_strand_id
1 'polypeptide(L)'
;MEAARAGGGGGTAHVSFVCQRCLQPLKLDTSFKVLDRLTIQELTAPLVTAAPARPGDAHEEESALTEEAFAENRQDGVSRRFIPPARMMSTESANSFTLIGEASDGGTMENLSRRLKAKLPVVPTCTKVSSFLQVTGDLFDIMSGQTDVDHPLCEECTDTLLDQLDTQLNITENECQNYKRCLEILEQMNEDDKEKLQTELKELALEEEQLIQELEDVEKNRKIVAEDFERVRAEAERLEQEEAQYQKEYCEFKRQQLELDDELKSVDNQMRYAQMQLDKLKKTNVFNATFHIWHSGQFGTINNFRLGRLPSVPVEWNEISAAWGQTVLLLHALANKMGLKFQRYRLVPYGNHSYLESLTDKSKELPLYCSGGLRFFWDNKFDHAMVAFLDCVQQFKEEVEKGETRFCLPYRMDVEKGKIEDTGGSGGSYSIKTQFNSEEQWTKALKFMLTNLKWGLAWVSSQFYNK
;
A
#
# COMPACT_ATOMS: atom_id res chain seq x y z
N MET A 1 99.70 12.62 -57.81
CA MET A 1 100.04 11.19 -57.91
C MET A 1 99.28 10.48 -56.81
N GLU A 2 98.56 9.44 -57.22
CA GLU A 2 98.23 8.23 -56.46
C GLU A 2 97.43 8.29 -55.16
N ALA A 3 96.54 7.32 -55.10
CA ALA A 3 95.62 7.02 -54.03
C ALA A 3 96.26 6.17 -52.93
N ALA A 4 95.55 6.22 -51.78
CA ALA A 4 95.46 5.24 -50.70
C ALA A 4 96.50 5.27 -49.58
N ARG A 5 96.07 5.74 -48.40
CA ARG A 5 95.60 4.84 -47.31
C ARG A 5 94.87 5.62 -46.22
N ALA A 6 93.81 5.02 -45.70
CA ALA A 6 92.89 5.58 -44.72
C ALA A 6 93.40 5.47 -43.27
N GLY A 7 93.02 6.45 -42.45
CA GLY A 7 93.17 6.42 -40.99
C GLY A 7 92.72 7.73 -40.31
N GLY A 8 91.40 7.90 -40.12
CA GLY A 8 90.75 8.72 -39.09
C GLY A 8 90.92 10.25 -39.10
N GLY A 9 89.91 11.00 -39.59
CA GLY A 9 89.81 12.46 -39.49
C GLY A 9 88.36 12.93 -39.28
N GLY A 10 88.16 13.91 -38.40
CA GLY A 10 86.88 14.30 -37.79
C GLY A 10 85.82 14.92 -38.71
N GLY A 11 84.55 14.72 -38.35
CA GLY A 11 83.39 15.35 -39.00
C GLY A 11 82.88 16.56 -38.22
N THR A 12 82.88 17.74 -38.83
CA THR A 12 82.17 18.93 -38.37
C THR A 12 80.72 18.88 -38.88
N ALA A 13 79.74 18.76 -37.97
CA ALA A 13 78.32 18.86 -38.33
C ALA A 13 77.99 20.31 -38.75
N HIS A 14 77.52 20.49 -40.00
CA HIS A 14 77.07 21.78 -40.51
C HIS A 14 75.58 21.92 -40.20
N VAL A 15 75.22 22.81 -39.27
CA VAL A 15 73.82 23.12 -38.93
C VAL A 15 73.33 24.23 -39.85
N SER A 16 72.21 24.02 -40.54
CA SER A 16 71.55 25.03 -41.39
C SER A 16 70.29 25.53 -40.70
N PHE A 17 70.18 26.84 -40.51
CA PHE A 17 68.93 27.47 -40.06
C PHE A 17 67.95 27.52 -41.22
N VAL A 18 66.65 27.41 -40.93
CA VAL A 18 65.59 27.47 -41.93
C VAL A 18 64.69 28.66 -41.64
N CYS A 19 64.16 29.29 -42.69
CA CYS A 19 63.13 30.30 -42.54
C CYS A 19 61.90 29.66 -41.91
N GLN A 20 61.39 30.22 -40.81
CA GLN A 20 60.23 29.63 -40.13
C GLN A 20 58.94 29.71 -40.96
N ARG A 21 58.84 30.68 -41.89
CA ARG A 21 57.66 30.87 -42.75
C ARG A 21 57.67 30.01 -44.02
N CYS A 22 58.81 29.91 -44.72
CA CYS A 22 58.90 29.19 -46.01
C CYS A 22 59.77 27.92 -45.95
N LEU A 23 60.35 27.59 -44.78
CA LEU A 23 61.19 26.41 -44.52
C LEU A 23 62.44 26.29 -45.43
N GLN A 24 62.80 27.36 -46.14
CA GLN A 24 64.00 27.39 -46.97
C GLN A 24 65.27 27.55 -46.12
N PRO A 25 66.38 26.88 -46.48
CA PRO A 25 67.64 26.99 -45.75
C PRO A 25 68.24 28.39 -45.89
N LEU A 26 68.43 29.06 -44.76
CA LEU A 26 68.99 30.40 -44.66
C LEU A 26 70.52 30.35 -44.74
N LYS A 27 71.09 31.20 -45.59
CA LYS A 27 72.53 31.50 -45.56
C LYS A 27 72.75 32.67 -44.63
N LEU A 28 73.21 32.38 -43.41
CA LEU A 28 73.63 33.43 -42.48
C LEU A 28 74.85 34.17 -43.03
N ASP A 29 74.85 35.49 -42.91
CA ASP A 29 75.97 36.33 -43.35
C ASP A 29 77.26 35.98 -42.59
N THR A 30 78.41 36.14 -43.26
CA THR A 30 79.73 35.80 -42.71
C THR A 30 80.09 36.57 -41.43
N SER A 31 79.45 37.70 -41.18
CA SER A 31 79.60 38.49 -39.96
C SER A 31 79.13 37.77 -38.69
N PHE A 32 78.17 36.82 -38.77
CA PHE A 32 77.81 35.97 -37.62
C PHE A 32 78.92 34.98 -37.22
N LYS A 33 79.85 34.65 -38.12
CA LYS A 33 80.98 33.77 -37.80
C LYS A 33 82.09 34.47 -37.00
N VAL A 34 82.03 35.81 -36.88
CA VAL A 34 83.06 36.65 -36.24
C VAL A 34 82.39 37.62 -35.26
N LEU A 35 81.69 37.08 -34.26
CA LEU A 35 81.16 37.87 -33.15
C LEU A 35 82.06 37.70 -31.92
N ASP A 36 82.55 38.81 -31.38
CA ASP A 36 83.38 38.80 -30.16
C ASP A 36 82.52 38.53 -28.92
N ARG A 37 83.13 37.94 -27.89
CA ARG A 37 82.42 37.39 -26.73
C ARG A 37 81.67 38.45 -25.92
N LEU A 38 82.13 39.71 -25.98
CA LEU A 38 81.49 40.87 -25.36
C LEU A 38 80.23 41.31 -26.13
N THR A 39 80.28 41.32 -27.46
CA THR A 39 79.16 41.73 -28.33
C THR A 39 77.99 40.76 -28.20
N ILE A 40 78.30 39.47 -28.03
CA ILE A 40 77.32 38.42 -27.74
C ILE A 40 76.60 38.68 -26.42
N GLN A 41 77.32 39.16 -25.39
CA GLN A 41 76.77 39.39 -24.06
C GLN A 41 75.88 40.64 -24.01
N GLU A 42 76.17 41.66 -24.84
CA GLU A 42 75.31 42.83 -25.02
C GLU A 42 74.05 42.55 -25.81
N LEU A 43 74.12 41.74 -26.89
CA LEU A 43 72.96 41.37 -27.71
C LEU A 43 71.97 40.44 -26.98
N THR A 44 72.43 39.68 -25.99
CA THR A 44 71.58 38.81 -25.15
C THR A 44 71.10 39.53 -23.86
N ALA A 45 71.49 40.80 -23.65
CA ALA A 45 71.03 41.58 -22.51
C ALA A 45 69.54 41.93 -22.69
N PRO A 46 68.68 41.74 -21.69
CA PRO A 46 67.26 42.08 -21.79
C PRO A 46 67.10 43.57 -22.11
N LEU A 47 66.47 43.89 -23.25
CA LEU A 47 66.05 45.27 -23.53
C LEU A 47 64.97 45.64 -22.50
N VAL A 48 65.28 46.63 -21.67
CA VAL A 48 64.39 47.14 -20.62
C VAL A 48 63.10 47.65 -21.27
N THR A 49 62.02 46.88 -21.15
CA THR A 49 60.66 47.39 -21.35
C THR A 49 60.30 48.26 -20.16
N ALA A 50 60.12 49.56 -20.40
CA ALA A 50 59.60 50.49 -19.41
C ALA A 50 58.15 50.11 -19.05
N ALA A 51 57.95 49.48 -17.89
CA ALA A 51 56.63 49.33 -17.29
C ALA A 51 56.30 50.56 -16.42
N PRO A 52 55.05 51.06 -16.42
CA PRO A 52 54.67 52.24 -15.65
C PRO A 52 54.60 51.90 -14.14
N ALA A 53 55.14 52.80 -13.34
CA ALA A 53 55.13 52.73 -11.88
C ALA A 53 53.73 52.94 -11.30
N ARG A 54 53.35 52.13 -10.28
CA ARG A 54 52.44 52.55 -9.20
C ARG A 54 52.98 52.05 -7.84
N PRO A 55 53.15 52.93 -6.85
CA PRO A 55 53.76 52.59 -5.56
C PRO A 55 52.76 52.29 -4.43
N GLY A 56 53.16 51.36 -3.56
CA GLY A 56 52.96 51.32 -2.09
C GLY A 56 51.54 51.12 -1.54
N ASP A 57 51.32 50.54 -0.36
CA ASP A 57 52.17 49.84 0.61
C ASP A 57 51.23 49.29 1.71
N ALA A 58 51.58 48.11 2.25
CA ALA A 58 51.33 47.60 3.62
C ALA A 58 49.86 47.42 4.10
N HIS A 59 49.44 46.35 4.80
CA HIS A 59 50.10 45.44 5.73
C HIS A 59 49.32 44.10 5.84
N GLU A 60 50.07 43.01 6.01
CA GLU A 60 49.70 41.66 6.50
C GLU A 60 49.15 41.75 7.96
N GLU A 61 48.34 40.84 8.51
CA GLU A 61 48.47 39.38 8.69
C GLU A 61 47.06 38.72 8.71
N GLU A 62 46.76 37.71 7.91
CA GLU A 62 47.10 36.27 8.00
C GLU A 62 46.16 35.46 8.91
N SER A 63 45.28 34.67 8.27
CA SER A 63 45.01 33.29 8.69
C SER A 63 44.55 32.48 7.49
N ALA A 64 45.39 31.52 7.15
CA ALA A 64 45.23 30.54 6.09
C ALA A 64 43.96 29.70 6.25
N LEU A 65 43.29 29.42 5.13
CA LEU A 65 42.65 28.12 4.91
C LEU A 65 42.77 27.69 3.44
N THR A 66 43.28 26.47 3.34
CA THR A 66 43.39 25.56 2.22
C THR A 66 42.05 25.20 1.58
N GLU A 67 42.16 24.80 0.32
CA GLU A 67 41.15 24.17 -0.53
C GLU A 67 40.31 23.10 0.19
N GLU A 68 38.99 23.20 0.08
CA GLU A 68 38.12 22.04 -0.06
C GLU A 68 37.05 22.33 -1.13
N ALA A 69 37.04 21.46 -2.13
CA ALA A 69 36.04 21.41 -3.19
C ALA A 69 34.65 21.16 -2.59
N PHE A 70 33.69 22.02 -2.93
CA PHE A 70 32.27 21.74 -2.71
C PHE A 70 31.59 21.40 -4.02
N ALA A 71 31.10 20.16 -4.07
CA ALA A 71 30.15 19.67 -5.04
C ALA A 71 28.84 20.50 -4.97
N GLU A 72 28.43 21.05 -6.12
CA GLU A 72 27.09 21.59 -6.29
C GLU A 72 26.09 20.44 -6.39
N ASN A 73 25.38 20.18 -5.29
CA ASN A 73 24.09 19.53 -5.34
C ASN A 73 23.09 20.41 -4.57
N ARG A 74 22.50 21.38 -5.28
CA ARG A 74 21.23 22.00 -4.88
C ARG A 74 20.38 22.24 -6.12
N GLN A 75 19.21 21.61 -6.11
CA GLN A 75 18.12 21.83 -7.06
C GLN A 75 17.58 23.25 -6.90
N ASP A 76 18.21 24.21 -7.54
CA ASP A 76 17.54 25.45 -7.92
C ASP A 76 16.78 25.19 -9.23
N GLY A 77 15.46 25.27 -9.18
CA GLY A 77 14.55 25.13 -10.33
C GLY A 77 14.64 26.28 -11.35
N VAL A 78 15.85 26.75 -11.65
CA VAL A 78 16.15 27.79 -12.62
C VAL A 78 17.25 27.28 -13.54
N SER A 79 16.90 26.91 -14.78
CA SER A 79 17.88 26.62 -15.82
C SER A 79 18.62 27.90 -16.21
N ARG A 80 19.80 28.13 -15.62
CA ARG A 80 20.70 29.21 -16.02
C ARG A 80 21.60 28.68 -17.13
N ARG A 81 21.28 29.03 -18.38
CA ARG A 81 22.14 28.75 -19.52
C ARG A 81 23.30 29.75 -19.51
N PHE A 82 24.48 29.31 -19.10
CA PHE A 82 25.71 30.06 -19.33
C PHE A 82 25.97 30.12 -20.84
N ILE A 83 25.92 31.32 -21.41
CA ILE A 83 26.29 31.57 -22.81
C ILE A 83 27.70 32.16 -22.77
N PRO A 84 28.75 31.40 -23.15
CA PRO A 84 30.08 31.97 -23.30
C PRO A 84 30.06 33.05 -24.38
N PRO A 85 30.87 34.13 -24.26
CA PRO A 85 30.97 35.13 -25.30
C PRO A 85 31.34 34.46 -26.64
N ALA A 86 30.52 34.70 -27.66
CA ALA A 86 30.72 34.13 -28.98
C ALA A 86 32.04 34.64 -29.56
N ARG A 87 33.06 33.77 -29.58
CA ARG A 87 34.22 33.97 -30.45
C ARG A 87 33.73 33.75 -31.89
N MET A 88 33.64 34.82 -32.66
CA MET A 88 33.45 34.73 -34.10
C MET A 88 34.68 34.04 -34.69
N MET A 89 34.52 32.78 -35.06
CA MET A 89 35.48 32.06 -35.89
C MET A 89 34.93 32.08 -37.31
N SER A 90 35.62 32.82 -38.17
CA SER A 90 35.36 32.83 -39.60
C SER A 90 35.47 31.42 -40.17
N THR A 91 34.50 31.12 -41.02
CA THR A 91 34.28 29.86 -41.71
C THR A 91 35.48 29.42 -42.53
N GLU A 92 35.90 28.17 -42.37
CA GLU A 92 36.22 27.28 -43.49
C GLU A 92 36.41 25.85 -43.02
N SER A 93 35.86 24.92 -43.80
CA SER A 93 36.22 23.50 -43.87
C SER A 93 35.55 22.51 -42.91
N ALA A 94 34.55 21.84 -43.50
CA ALA A 94 33.93 20.62 -43.02
C ALA A 94 34.95 19.52 -42.68
N ASN A 95 34.84 18.98 -41.46
CA ASN A 95 34.76 17.55 -41.18
C ASN A 95 34.56 17.35 -39.67
N SER A 96 33.28 17.23 -39.32
CA SER A 96 32.81 16.80 -38.01
C SER A 96 33.23 15.35 -37.76
N PHE A 97 34.04 15.12 -36.73
CA PHE A 97 34.15 13.82 -36.07
C PHE A 97 34.19 14.02 -34.56
N THR A 98 33.07 13.73 -33.90
CA THR A 98 32.93 13.75 -32.44
C THR A 98 33.43 12.41 -31.89
N LEU A 99 34.58 12.44 -31.20
CA LEU A 99 35.11 11.28 -30.49
C LEU A 99 34.54 11.30 -29.06
N ILE A 100 33.60 10.41 -28.79
CA ILE A 100 33.08 10.16 -27.43
C ILE A 100 34.11 9.28 -26.72
N GLY A 101 34.79 9.83 -25.73
CA GLY A 101 35.73 9.09 -24.89
C GLY A 101 36.29 9.98 -23.79
N GLU A 102 35.94 9.67 -22.55
CA GLU A 102 36.34 10.36 -21.32
C GLU A 102 37.88 10.38 -21.18
N ALA A 103 38.45 11.58 -21.12
CA ALA A 103 39.74 11.81 -20.48
C ALA A 103 39.75 13.21 -19.88
N SER A 104 39.98 13.23 -18.57
CA SER A 104 40.21 14.38 -17.69
C SER A 104 41.33 15.30 -18.18
N ASP A 105 41.31 16.52 -17.65
CA ASP A 105 42.31 17.60 -17.71
C ASP A 105 42.36 18.45 -18.99
N GLY A 106 41.66 19.58 -18.90
CA GLY A 106 41.97 20.80 -19.63
C GLY A 106 43.33 21.35 -19.20
N GLY A 107 44.36 20.99 -19.96
CA GLY A 107 45.67 21.64 -19.95
C GLY A 107 45.94 22.20 -21.33
N THR A 108 46.05 23.53 -21.41
CA THR A 108 46.54 24.30 -22.55
C THR A 108 47.82 23.65 -23.10
N MET A 109 47.84 23.34 -24.40
CA MET A 109 48.95 22.70 -25.12
C MET A 109 50.14 23.64 -25.38
N GLU A 110 50.40 24.56 -24.47
CA GLU A 110 51.60 25.39 -24.43
C GLU A 110 52.50 24.82 -23.32
N ASN A 111 53.82 24.73 -23.60
CA ASN A 111 54.88 24.24 -22.70
C ASN A 111 55.36 22.79 -22.86
N LEU A 112 55.29 22.20 -24.05
CA LEU A 112 56.07 20.97 -24.35
C LEU A 112 57.57 21.23 -24.62
N SER A 113 58.02 22.49 -24.64
CA SER A 113 59.45 22.86 -24.80
C SER A 113 60.20 23.10 -23.48
N ARG A 114 59.52 23.24 -22.32
CA ARG A 114 60.17 23.55 -21.03
C ARG A 114 60.48 22.36 -20.12
N ARG A 115 60.17 21.11 -20.50
CA ARG A 115 60.30 19.92 -19.63
C ARG A 115 61.42 18.92 -19.93
N LEU A 116 62.44 19.30 -20.70
CA LEU A 116 63.64 18.45 -20.94
C LEU A 116 64.91 18.85 -20.15
N LYS A 117 64.85 19.83 -19.25
CA LYS A 117 65.98 20.18 -18.35
C LYS A 117 65.72 19.76 -16.90
N ALA A 118 65.69 18.45 -16.64
CA ALA A 118 65.95 17.94 -15.30
C ALA A 118 66.45 16.49 -15.39
N LYS A 119 67.64 16.25 -14.84
CA LYS A 119 68.39 14.98 -14.72
C LYS A 119 69.15 14.54 -15.98
N LEU A 120 70.41 14.95 -16.07
CA LEU A 120 71.52 14.02 -16.32
C LEU A 120 72.81 14.59 -15.69
N PRO A 121 73.71 13.75 -15.13
CA PRO A 121 74.92 14.20 -14.45
C PRO A 121 75.94 14.78 -15.43
N VAL A 122 76.69 15.76 -14.94
CA VAL A 122 77.85 16.40 -15.58
C VAL A 122 78.90 15.35 -15.98
N VAL A 123 79.22 15.26 -17.26
CA VAL A 123 80.53 14.81 -17.77
C VAL A 123 81.03 15.86 -18.77
N PRO A 124 82.21 16.47 -18.55
CA PRO A 124 82.68 17.57 -19.39
C PRO A 124 83.55 17.05 -20.53
N THR A 125 83.03 17.05 -21.77
CA THR A 125 83.90 17.04 -22.96
C THR A 125 83.17 17.58 -24.20
N CYS A 126 83.83 18.52 -24.89
CA CYS A 126 83.53 19.17 -26.18
C CYS A 126 82.98 20.61 -26.10
N THR A 127 83.90 21.59 -26.16
CA THR A 127 83.73 22.96 -25.63
C THR A 127 83.78 24.10 -26.67
N LYS A 128 83.41 23.91 -27.96
CA LYS A 128 83.54 25.03 -28.94
C LYS A 128 82.42 25.26 -29.97
N VAL A 129 81.46 24.33 -30.17
CA VAL A 129 80.37 24.52 -31.16
C VAL A 129 79.04 24.91 -30.51
N SER A 130 78.89 24.69 -29.20
CA SER A 130 77.63 24.89 -28.48
C SER A 130 77.26 26.35 -28.20
N SER A 131 78.23 27.24 -27.94
CA SER A 131 77.90 28.64 -27.58
C SER A 131 77.35 29.44 -28.76
N PHE A 132 77.85 29.21 -29.98
CA PHE A 132 77.39 29.93 -31.17
C PHE A 132 75.93 29.60 -31.51
N LEU A 133 75.60 28.30 -31.56
CA LEU A 133 74.25 27.82 -31.83
C LEU A 133 73.25 28.28 -30.76
N GLN A 134 73.68 28.28 -29.49
CA GLN A 134 72.86 28.73 -28.38
C GLN A 134 72.57 30.23 -28.46
N VAL A 135 73.58 31.05 -28.77
CA VAL A 135 73.42 32.52 -28.91
C VAL A 135 72.55 32.90 -30.10
N THR A 136 72.73 32.25 -31.26
CA THR A 136 71.87 32.52 -32.43
C THR A 136 70.44 32.06 -32.19
N GLY A 137 70.24 30.95 -31.46
CA GLY A 137 68.91 30.48 -31.05
C GLY A 137 68.25 31.44 -30.06
N ASP A 138 68.99 31.87 -29.03
CA ASP A 138 68.52 32.84 -28.04
C ASP A 138 68.17 34.19 -28.71
N LEU A 139 68.95 34.64 -29.70
CA LEU A 139 68.65 35.86 -30.47
C LEU A 139 67.37 35.73 -31.30
N PHE A 140 67.17 34.59 -31.98
CA PHE A 140 65.93 34.36 -32.74
C PHE A 140 64.73 34.20 -31.81
N ASP A 141 64.88 33.56 -30.64
CA ASP A 141 63.83 33.48 -29.63
C ASP A 141 63.47 34.86 -29.05
N ILE A 142 64.45 35.75 -28.84
CA ILE A 142 64.20 37.13 -28.39
C ILE A 142 63.45 37.92 -29.47
N MET A 143 63.82 37.77 -30.75
CA MET A 143 63.15 38.46 -31.87
C MET A 143 61.73 37.93 -32.11
N SER A 144 61.52 36.61 -32.03
CA SER A 144 60.20 35.97 -32.04
C SER A 144 59.37 36.34 -30.80
N GLY A 145 60.00 36.68 -29.67
CA GLY A 145 59.30 37.08 -28.45
C GLY A 145 58.67 38.48 -28.50
N GLN A 146 59.05 39.33 -29.48
CA GLN A 146 58.54 40.70 -29.62
C GLN A 146 57.68 40.91 -30.87
N THR A 147 57.52 39.90 -31.72
CA THR A 147 56.73 39.97 -32.94
C THR A 147 55.88 38.72 -33.07
N ASP A 148 54.66 38.81 -33.60
CA ASP A 148 53.76 37.65 -33.80
C ASP A 148 54.25 36.66 -34.89
N VAL A 149 55.49 36.79 -35.35
CA VAL A 149 56.08 35.97 -36.40
C VAL A 149 57.41 35.38 -35.92
N ASP A 150 57.52 34.06 -35.98
CA ASP A 150 58.73 33.34 -35.60
C ASP A 150 59.89 33.68 -36.55
N HIS A 151 60.99 34.13 -35.96
CA HIS A 151 62.27 34.39 -36.61
C HIS A 151 63.16 33.13 -36.52
N PRO A 152 64.06 32.88 -37.50
CA PRO A 152 64.47 33.76 -38.59
C PRO A 152 63.61 33.67 -39.86
N LEU A 153 63.50 34.79 -40.58
CA LEU A 153 62.85 34.89 -41.88
C LEU A 153 63.90 35.10 -42.99
N CYS A 154 63.60 34.65 -44.22
CA CYS A 154 64.41 34.98 -45.40
C CYS A 154 64.03 36.36 -45.95
N GLU A 155 64.88 36.95 -46.79
CA GLU A 155 64.69 38.27 -47.41
C GLU A 155 63.29 38.45 -48.01
N GLU A 156 62.82 37.52 -48.84
CA GLU A 156 61.47 37.56 -49.43
C GLU A 156 60.33 37.50 -48.39
N CYS A 157 60.52 36.75 -47.30
CA CYS A 157 59.55 36.66 -46.21
C CYS A 157 59.59 37.90 -45.31
N THR A 158 60.75 38.56 -45.17
CA THR A 158 60.91 39.83 -44.48
C THR A 158 60.26 40.95 -45.29
N ASP A 159 60.43 41.00 -46.60
CA ASP A 159 59.77 41.99 -47.48
C ASP A 159 58.25 41.83 -47.44
N THR A 160 57.75 40.59 -47.51
CA THR A 160 56.30 40.32 -47.37
C THR A 160 55.78 40.74 -45.99
N LEU A 161 56.59 40.55 -44.93
CA LEU A 161 56.24 41.02 -43.59
C LEU A 161 56.24 42.54 -43.51
N LEU A 162 57.19 43.22 -44.13
CA LEU A 162 57.25 44.68 -44.19
C LEU A 162 56.06 45.27 -44.94
N ASP A 163 55.68 44.70 -46.10
CA ASP A 163 54.46 45.10 -46.81
C ASP A 163 53.19 44.90 -45.96
N GLN A 164 53.17 43.82 -45.18
CA GLN A 164 52.07 43.52 -44.26
C GLN A 164 52.04 44.47 -43.06
N LEU A 165 53.20 44.91 -42.58
CA LEU A 165 53.33 45.92 -41.53
C LEU A 165 52.98 47.31 -42.06
N ASP A 166 53.36 47.68 -43.28
CA ASP A 166 53.01 48.97 -43.90
C ASP A 166 51.51 49.08 -44.17
N THR A 167 50.88 47.99 -44.61
CA THR A 167 49.42 47.94 -44.75
C THR A 167 48.72 48.03 -43.39
N GLN A 168 49.22 47.36 -42.35
CA GLN A 168 48.72 47.53 -40.99
C GLN A 168 48.91 48.96 -40.48
N LEU A 169 50.07 49.56 -40.69
CA LEU A 169 50.35 50.95 -40.30
C LEU A 169 49.39 51.92 -40.99
N ASN A 170 49.13 51.75 -42.29
CA ASN A 170 48.20 52.60 -43.02
C ASN A 170 46.74 52.43 -42.55
N ILE A 171 46.33 51.20 -42.20
CA ILE A 171 45.02 50.95 -41.58
C ILE A 171 44.93 51.67 -40.23
N THR A 172 45.92 51.48 -39.35
CA THR A 172 45.98 52.15 -38.04
C THR A 172 46.05 53.66 -38.16
N GLU A 173 46.78 54.19 -39.15
CA GLU A 173 46.86 55.63 -39.41
C GLU A 173 45.50 56.18 -39.86
N ASN A 174 44.79 55.47 -40.74
CA ASN A 174 43.44 55.84 -41.15
C ASN A 174 42.44 55.75 -39.98
N GLU A 175 42.53 54.73 -39.13
CA GLU A 175 41.74 54.64 -37.89
C GLU A 175 42.03 55.83 -36.97
N CYS A 176 43.30 56.16 -36.74
CA CYS A 176 43.71 57.35 -35.99
C CYS A 176 43.16 58.65 -36.61
N GLN A 177 43.18 58.78 -37.94
CA GLN A 177 42.60 59.94 -38.64
C GLN A 177 41.07 59.99 -38.46
N ASN A 178 40.39 58.86 -38.50
CA ASN A 178 38.94 58.78 -38.23
C ASN A 178 38.62 59.14 -36.78
N TYR A 179 39.39 58.65 -35.80
CA TYR A 179 39.24 59.04 -34.39
C TYR A 179 39.51 60.54 -34.18
N LYS A 180 40.53 61.11 -34.84
CA LYS A 180 40.79 62.56 -34.82
C LYS A 180 39.63 63.35 -35.39
N ARG A 181 39.06 62.90 -36.52
CA ARG A 181 37.89 63.54 -37.13
C ARG A 181 36.66 63.46 -36.24
N CYS A 182 36.43 62.32 -35.58
CA CYS A 182 35.37 62.19 -34.58
C CYS A 182 35.60 63.12 -33.38
N LEU A 183 36.85 63.26 -32.91
CA LEU A 183 37.20 64.20 -31.84
C LEU A 183 36.97 65.66 -32.27
N GLU A 184 37.37 66.06 -33.47
CA GLU A 184 37.12 67.40 -34.01
C GLU A 184 35.62 67.72 -34.10
N ILE A 185 34.80 66.74 -34.50
CA ILE A 185 33.33 66.87 -34.51
C ILE A 185 32.78 67.03 -33.08
N LEU A 186 33.32 66.29 -32.10
CA LEU A 186 32.94 66.40 -30.69
C LEU A 186 33.40 67.74 -30.07
N GLU A 187 34.57 68.26 -30.46
CA GLU A 187 35.08 69.56 -30.02
C GLU A 187 34.28 70.73 -30.60
N GLN A 188 33.75 70.58 -31.83
CA GLN A 188 32.89 71.54 -32.51
C GLN A 188 31.41 71.47 -32.09
N MET A 189 31.04 70.57 -31.18
CA MET A 189 29.69 70.56 -30.62
C MET A 189 29.40 71.88 -29.91
N ASN A 190 28.23 72.46 -30.18
CA ASN A 190 27.78 73.70 -29.58
C ASN A 190 27.68 73.55 -28.05
N GLU A 191 27.96 74.64 -27.33
CA GLU A 191 27.83 74.67 -25.85
C GLU A 191 26.42 74.27 -25.39
N ASP A 192 25.37 74.62 -26.15
CA ASP A 192 23.99 74.20 -25.90
C ASP A 192 23.79 72.67 -25.89
N ASP A 193 24.54 71.93 -26.71
CA ASP A 193 24.42 70.45 -26.74
C ASP A 193 25.24 69.82 -25.61
N LYS A 194 26.36 70.43 -25.21
CA LYS A 194 27.12 70.03 -24.01
C LYS A 194 26.29 70.25 -22.74
N GLU A 195 25.55 71.35 -22.65
CA GLU A 195 24.65 71.62 -21.52
C GLU A 195 23.51 70.61 -21.45
N LYS A 196 22.88 70.24 -22.59
CA LYS A 196 21.86 69.17 -22.63
C LYS A 196 22.43 67.84 -22.15
N LEU A 197 23.59 67.42 -22.66
CA LEU A 197 24.28 66.20 -22.25
C LEU A 197 24.64 66.20 -20.75
N GLN A 198 25.07 67.34 -20.20
CA GLN A 198 25.32 67.48 -18.75
C GLN A 198 24.03 67.40 -17.92
N THR A 199 22.91 67.86 -18.46
CA THR A 199 21.60 67.78 -17.81
C THR A 199 21.09 66.34 -17.81
N GLU A 200 21.17 65.66 -18.96
CA GLU A 200 20.87 64.23 -19.10
C GLU A 200 21.75 63.37 -18.19
N LEU A 201 23.05 63.66 -18.07
CA LEU A 201 23.95 62.93 -17.18
C LEU A 201 23.54 63.08 -15.70
N LYS A 202 23.09 64.27 -15.30
CA LYS A 202 22.57 64.49 -13.94
C LYS A 202 21.24 63.78 -13.70
N GLU A 203 20.34 63.77 -14.68
CA GLU A 203 19.07 63.04 -14.61
C GLU A 203 19.32 61.53 -14.49
N LEU A 204 20.18 60.96 -15.35
CA LEU A 204 20.57 59.56 -15.31
C LEU A 204 21.28 59.17 -14.00
N ALA A 205 22.14 60.05 -13.46
CA ALA A 205 22.78 59.80 -12.16
C ALA A 205 21.78 59.77 -11.00
N LEU A 206 20.73 60.61 -11.05
CA LEU A 206 19.65 60.60 -10.07
C LEU A 206 18.79 59.33 -10.20
N GLU A 207 18.50 58.91 -11.44
CA GLU A 207 17.78 57.67 -11.71
C GLU A 207 18.59 56.43 -11.27
N GLU A 208 19.90 56.41 -11.51
CA GLU A 208 20.81 55.34 -11.06
C GLU A 208 20.77 55.21 -9.53
N GLU A 209 20.87 56.31 -8.79
CA GLU A 209 20.81 56.28 -7.32
C GLU A 209 19.44 55.77 -6.81
N GLN A 210 18.34 56.20 -7.45
CA GLN A 210 16.99 55.71 -7.11
C GLN A 210 16.86 54.21 -7.35
N LEU A 211 17.33 53.73 -8.49
CA LEU A 211 17.29 52.30 -8.85
C LEU A 211 18.17 51.45 -7.93
N ILE A 212 19.34 51.95 -7.51
CA ILE A 212 20.19 51.28 -6.53
C ILE A 212 19.44 51.12 -5.20
N GLN A 213 18.77 52.19 -4.74
CA GLN A 213 18.03 52.14 -3.49
C GLN A 213 16.82 51.19 -3.56
N GLU A 214 16.08 51.18 -4.67
CA GLU A 214 15.01 50.22 -4.90
C GLU A 214 15.54 48.78 -4.92
N LEU A 215 16.71 48.55 -5.53
CA LEU A 215 17.32 47.23 -5.63
C LEU A 215 17.77 46.72 -4.25
N GLU A 216 18.36 47.58 -3.42
CA GLU A 216 18.71 47.24 -2.04
C GLU A 216 17.47 46.84 -1.20
N ASP A 217 16.36 47.55 -1.36
CA ASP A 217 15.13 47.24 -0.62
C ASP A 217 14.49 45.93 -1.11
N VAL A 218 14.54 45.65 -2.41
CA VAL A 218 14.13 44.36 -2.97
C VAL A 218 15.03 43.24 -2.45
N GLU A 219 16.33 43.45 -2.34
CA GLU A 219 17.26 42.45 -1.78
C GLU A 219 16.99 42.17 -0.30
N LYS A 220 16.71 43.21 0.50
CA LYS A 220 16.30 43.04 1.91
C LYS A 220 15.00 42.23 2.01
N ASN A 221 14.00 42.58 1.21
CA ASN A 221 12.73 41.86 1.16
C ASN A 221 12.91 40.40 0.73
N ARG A 222 13.77 40.14 -0.25
CA ARG A 222 14.11 38.79 -0.70
C ARG A 222 14.74 37.95 0.43
N LYS A 223 15.62 38.54 1.24
CA LYS A 223 16.21 37.85 2.41
C LYS A 223 15.16 37.48 3.45
N ILE A 224 14.27 38.42 3.79
CA ILE A 224 13.17 38.19 4.75
C ILE A 224 12.25 37.07 4.25
N VAL A 225 11.84 37.13 2.98
CA VAL A 225 10.98 36.11 2.37
C VAL A 225 11.66 34.73 2.34
N ALA A 226 12.97 34.67 2.09
CA ALA A 226 13.71 33.41 2.12
C ALA A 226 13.74 32.79 3.52
N GLU A 227 13.98 33.60 4.57
CA GLU A 227 13.95 33.14 5.96
C GLU A 227 12.54 32.66 6.38
N ASP A 228 11.50 33.41 5.99
CA ASP A 228 10.11 33.04 6.23
C ASP A 228 9.74 31.73 5.52
N PHE A 229 10.23 31.54 4.29
CA PHE A 229 9.97 30.35 3.50
C PHE A 229 10.59 29.10 4.14
N GLU A 230 11.84 29.17 4.61
CA GLU A 230 12.47 28.04 5.31
C GLU A 230 11.76 27.71 6.63
N ARG A 231 11.27 28.73 7.36
CA ARG A 231 10.46 28.52 8.57
C ARG A 231 9.17 27.77 8.26
N VAL A 232 8.43 28.22 7.23
CA VAL A 232 7.18 27.58 6.82
C VAL A 232 7.43 26.16 6.30
N ARG A 233 8.52 25.91 5.58
CA ARG A 233 8.91 24.58 5.13
C ARG A 233 9.14 23.64 6.32
N ALA A 234 9.92 24.08 7.32
CA ALA A 234 10.17 23.27 8.51
C ALA A 234 8.88 22.95 9.29
N GLU A 235 7.94 23.90 9.37
CA GLU A 235 6.64 23.66 9.99
C GLU A 235 5.77 22.69 9.19
N ALA A 236 5.78 22.78 7.85
CA ALA A 236 5.07 21.85 6.98
C ALA A 236 5.60 20.41 7.14
N GLU A 237 6.92 20.23 7.18
CA GLU A 237 7.54 18.92 7.39
C GLU A 237 7.18 18.33 8.76
N ARG A 238 7.12 19.17 9.82
CA ARG A 238 6.66 18.73 11.14
C ARG A 238 5.21 18.26 11.11
N LEU A 239 4.32 19.02 10.48
CA LEU A 239 2.91 18.68 10.35
C LEU A 239 2.69 17.40 9.54
N GLU A 240 3.46 17.18 8.48
CA GLU A 240 3.39 15.96 7.67
C GLU A 240 3.79 14.71 8.49
N GLN A 241 4.80 14.84 9.37
CA GLN A 241 5.18 13.76 10.30
C GLN A 241 4.08 13.48 11.33
N GLU A 242 3.45 14.50 11.89
CA GLU A 242 2.32 14.37 12.82
C GLU A 242 1.11 13.72 12.13
N GLU A 243 0.79 14.12 10.90
CA GLU A 243 -0.28 13.51 10.10
C GLU A 243 0.01 12.03 9.84
N ALA A 244 1.25 11.69 9.46
CA ALA A 244 1.63 10.30 9.24
C ALA A 244 1.54 9.44 10.51
N GLN A 245 1.84 10.01 11.69
CA GLN A 245 1.63 9.33 12.97
C GLN A 245 0.13 9.13 13.25
N TYR A 246 -0.66 10.17 13.08
CA TYR A 246 -2.12 10.11 13.26
C TYR A 246 -2.77 9.08 12.33
N GLN A 247 -2.35 9.02 11.07
CA GLN A 247 -2.87 8.04 10.11
C GLN A 247 -2.55 6.60 10.54
N LYS A 248 -1.38 6.34 11.14
CA LYS A 248 -1.04 5.01 11.67
C LYS A 248 -1.95 4.64 12.84
N GLU A 249 -2.11 5.52 13.81
CA GLU A 249 -3.00 5.32 14.95
C GLU A 249 -4.45 5.09 14.48
N TYR A 250 -4.93 5.90 13.53
CA TYR A 250 -6.24 5.72 12.93
C TYR A 250 -6.42 4.35 12.28
N CYS A 251 -5.42 3.88 11.52
CA CYS A 251 -5.44 2.55 10.91
C CYS A 251 -5.48 1.43 11.96
N GLU A 252 -4.73 1.58 13.06
CA GLU A 252 -4.75 0.63 14.18
C GLU A 252 -6.12 0.58 14.87
N PHE A 253 -6.72 1.74 15.17
CA PHE A 253 -8.08 1.80 15.71
C PHE A 253 -9.10 1.21 14.75
N LYS A 254 -8.94 1.45 13.44
CA LYS A 254 -9.82 0.87 12.43
C LYS A 254 -9.72 -0.65 12.38
N ARG A 255 -8.51 -1.20 12.49
CA ARG A 255 -8.29 -2.65 12.60
C ARG A 255 -8.98 -3.22 13.83
N GLN A 256 -8.79 -2.61 15.00
CA GLN A 256 -9.45 -3.04 16.24
C GLN A 256 -10.98 -2.99 16.13
N GLN A 257 -11.53 -1.95 15.49
CA GLN A 257 -12.95 -1.85 15.24
C GLN A 257 -13.48 -3.01 14.39
N LEU A 258 -12.75 -3.40 13.34
CA LEU A 258 -13.14 -4.51 12.46
C LEU A 258 -13.07 -5.85 13.21
N GLU A 259 -12.04 -6.07 14.03
CA GLU A 259 -11.91 -7.27 14.86
C GLU A 259 -13.09 -7.41 15.83
N LEU A 260 -13.46 -6.33 16.52
CA LEU A 260 -14.60 -6.31 17.43
C LEU A 260 -15.93 -6.53 16.70
N ASP A 261 -16.10 -6.01 15.49
CA ASP A 261 -17.32 -6.22 14.69
C ASP A 261 -17.46 -7.68 14.25
N ASP A 262 -16.34 -8.33 13.91
CA ASP A 262 -16.33 -9.76 13.58
C ASP A 262 -16.59 -10.65 14.81
N GLU A 263 -16.05 -10.30 15.97
CA GLU A 263 -16.37 -10.95 17.25
C GLU A 263 -17.86 -10.80 17.59
N LEU A 264 -18.42 -9.60 17.43
CA LEU A 264 -19.84 -9.34 17.68
C LEU A 264 -20.73 -10.19 16.78
N LYS A 265 -20.42 -10.26 15.47
CA LYS A 265 -21.15 -11.13 14.54
C LYS A 265 -21.03 -12.60 14.90
N SER A 266 -19.85 -13.04 15.35
CA SER A 266 -19.63 -14.41 15.79
C SER A 266 -20.51 -14.77 17.00
N VAL A 267 -20.56 -13.90 18.01
CA VAL A 267 -21.39 -14.07 19.20
C VAL A 267 -22.88 -14.05 18.84
N ASP A 268 -23.32 -13.13 17.98
CA ASP A 268 -24.72 -13.09 17.53
C ASP A 268 -25.12 -14.39 16.80
N ASN A 269 -24.23 -14.94 15.97
CA ASN A 269 -24.47 -16.23 15.32
C ASN A 269 -24.57 -17.38 16.32
N GLN A 270 -23.73 -17.41 17.36
CA GLN A 270 -23.82 -18.41 18.43
C GLN A 270 -25.13 -18.28 19.22
N MET A 271 -25.54 -17.04 19.55
CA MET A 271 -26.80 -16.77 20.21
C MET A 271 -27.99 -17.25 19.36
N ARG A 272 -28.01 -16.95 18.06
CA ARG A 272 -29.04 -17.44 17.13
C ARG A 272 -29.06 -18.96 17.05
N TYR A 273 -27.89 -19.60 17.00
CA TYR A 273 -27.80 -21.05 17.00
C TYR A 273 -28.40 -21.65 18.28
N ALA A 274 -28.01 -21.14 19.45
CA ALA A 274 -28.54 -21.57 20.74
C ALA A 274 -30.06 -21.36 20.81
N GLN A 275 -30.56 -20.21 20.35
CA GLN A 275 -31.98 -19.92 20.30
C GLN A 275 -32.73 -20.91 19.39
N MET A 276 -32.18 -21.23 18.23
CA MET A 276 -32.78 -22.20 17.31
C MET A 276 -32.82 -23.61 17.91
N GLN A 277 -31.75 -24.04 18.59
CA GLN A 277 -31.76 -25.33 19.30
C GLN A 277 -32.79 -25.34 20.42
N LEU A 278 -32.87 -24.25 21.18
CA LEU A 278 -33.84 -24.08 22.25
C LEU A 278 -35.28 -24.13 21.69
N ASP A 279 -35.55 -23.46 20.59
CA ASP A 279 -36.85 -23.51 19.91
C ASP A 279 -37.17 -24.91 19.36
N LYS A 280 -36.17 -25.63 18.86
CA LYS A 280 -36.33 -27.03 18.43
C LYS A 280 -36.69 -27.91 19.61
N LEU A 281 -35.98 -27.79 20.73
CA LEU A 281 -36.25 -28.54 21.97
C LEU A 281 -37.64 -28.20 22.55
N LYS A 282 -38.04 -26.92 22.53
CA LYS A 282 -39.38 -26.49 22.93
C LYS A 282 -40.48 -27.10 22.06
N LYS A 283 -40.27 -27.14 20.74
CA LYS A 283 -41.23 -27.76 19.79
C LYS A 283 -41.30 -29.28 19.96
N THR A 284 -40.19 -29.93 20.29
CA THR A 284 -40.14 -31.38 20.57
C THR A 284 -40.59 -31.68 21.99
N ASN A 285 -41.90 -31.60 22.24
CA ASN A 285 -42.45 -32.12 23.49
C ASN A 285 -42.30 -33.65 23.51
N VAL A 286 -41.55 -34.17 24.48
CA VAL A 286 -41.29 -35.61 24.67
C VAL A 286 -42.58 -36.43 24.70
N PHE A 287 -43.65 -35.89 25.27
CA PHE A 287 -44.94 -36.57 25.36
C PHE A 287 -45.66 -36.64 24.00
N ASN A 288 -45.63 -35.57 23.21
CA ASN A 288 -46.20 -35.57 21.86
C ASN A 288 -45.35 -36.40 20.89
N ALA A 289 -44.03 -36.46 21.10
CA ALA A 289 -43.12 -37.29 20.31
C ALA A 289 -43.29 -38.79 20.61
N THR A 290 -43.60 -39.15 21.87
CA THR A 290 -43.72 -40.55 22.30
C THR A 290 -45.14 -41.11 22.12
N PHE A 291 -46.18 -40.27 22.28
CA PHE A 291 -47.58 -40.68 22.18
C PHE A 291 -48.36 -39.76 21.23
N HIS A 292 -48.29 -40.06 19.94
CA HIS A 292 -49.02 -39.30 18.92
C HIS A 292 -50.47 -39.78 18.84
N ILE A 293 -51.38 -39.09 19.54
CA ILE A 293 -52.83 -39.32 19.44
C ILE A 293 -53.41 -38.49 18.30
N TRP A 294 -54.01 -39.16 17.32
CA TRP A 294 -54.66 -38.53 16.18
C TRP A 294 -56.00 -39.19 15.85
N HIS A 295 -56.61 -38.80 14.73
CA HIS A 295 -57.83 -39.43 14.23
C HIS A 295 -57.65 -39.85 12.78
N SER A 296 -58.14 -41.04 12.44
CA SER A 296 -58.20 -41.54 11.07
C SER A 296 -59.66 -41.85 10.74
N GLY A 297 -60.34 -40.88 10.13
CA GLY A 297 -61.79 -40.91 9.89
C GLY A 297 -62.60 -41.07 11.18
N GLN A 298 -63.28 -42.21 11.32
CA GLN A 298 -64.11 -42.53 12.48
C GLN A 298 -63.31 -43.12 13.67
N PHE A 299 -62.05 -43.52 13.45
CA PHE A 299 -61.19 -44.10 14.49
C PHE A 299 -60.34 -43.04 15.19
N GLY A 300 -60.10 -43.22 16.49
CA GLY A 300 -58.96 -42.61 17.17
C GLY A 300 -57.71 -43.46 16.96
N THR A 301 -56.56 -42.84 16.71
CA THR A 301 -55.28 -43.52 16.54
C THR A 301 -54.29 -43.09 17.61
N ILE A 302 -53.47 -44.02 18.10
CA ILE A 302 -52.35 -43.75 19.01
C ILE A 302 -51.09 -44.41 18.44
N ASN A 303 -50.04 -43.64 18.19
CA ASN A 303 -48.80 -44.14 17.55
C ASN A 303 -49.07 -44.97 16.29
N ASN A 304 -50.02 -44.51 15.47
CA ASN A 304 -50.53 -45.13 14.24
C ASN A 304 -51.39 -46.40 14.41
N PHE A 305 -51.65 -46.87 15.62
CA PHE A 305 -52.59 -47.99 15.86
C PHE A 305 -54.04 -47.48 15.97
N ARG A 306 -54.96 -48.09 15.23
CA ARG A 306 -56.40 -47.74 15.28
C ARG A 306 -57.07 -48.41 16.47
N LEU A 307 -57.69 -47.58 17.31
CA LEU A 307 -58.43 -48.04 18.48
C LEU A 307 -59.92 -48.08 18.15
N GLY A 308 -60.40 -49.25 17.71
CA GLY A 308 -61.80 -49.51 17.40
C GLY A 308 -61.94 -50.48 16.24
N ARG A 309 -63.20 -50.82 15.93
CA ARG A 309 -63.55 -51.71 14.82
C ARG A 309 -64.84 -51.21 14.18
N LEU A 310 -64.91 -51.27 12.85
CA LEU A 310 -66.14 -51.01 12.11
C LEU A 310 -66.51 -52.21 11.25
N PRO A 311 -67.80 -52.44 10.95
CA PRO A 311 -68.22 -53.51 10.04
C PRO A 311 -67.61 -53.39 8.64
N SER A 312 -67.36 -52.16 8.18
CA SER A 312 -66.75 -51.86 6.87
C SER A 312 -65.22 -52.02 6.85
N VAL A 313 -64.55 -51.87 8.00
CA VAL A 313 -63.09 -51.97 8.12
C VAL A 313 -62.76 -52.80 9.38
N PRO A 314 -62.61 -54.13 9.24
CA PRO A 314 -62.31 -55.00 10.36
C PRO A 314 -60.85 -54.84 10.76
N VAL A 315 -60.60 -54.03 11.80
CA VAL A 315 -59.28 -53.89 12.41
C VAL A 315 -58.91 -55.17 13.17
N GLU A 316 -57.66 -55.60 13.06
CA GLU A 316 -57.14 -56.79 13.73
C GLU A 316 -57.05 -56.57 15.24
N TRP A 317 -57.37 -57.61 16.03
CA TRP A 317 -57.33 -57.52 17.49
C TRP A 317 -55.93 -57.28 18.07
N ASN A 318 -54.88 -57.68 17.35
CA ASN A 318 -53.50 -57.36 17.70
C ASN A 318 -53.23 -55.84 17.64
N GLU A 319 -53.78 -55.15 16.63
CA GLU A 319 -53.68 -53.69 16.49
C GLU A 319 -54.44 -52.98 17.62
N ILE A 320 -55.65 -53.45 17.93
CA ILE A 320 -56.48 -52.91 19.02
C ILE A 320 -55.80 -53.12 20.38
N SER A 321 -55.24 -54.31 20.63
CA SER A 321 -54.58 -54.63 21.89
C SER A 321 -53.26 -53.87 22.04
N ALA A 322 -52.51 -53.65 20.95
CA ALA A 322 -51.36 -52.76 20.93
C ALA A 322 -51.76 -51.29 21.22
N ALA A 323 -52.86 -50.81 20.62
CA ALA A 323 -53.39 -49.48 20.89
C ALA A 323 -53.80 -49.31 22.36
N TRP A 324 -54.45 -50.32 22.96
CA TRP A 324 -54.74 -50.34 24.40
C TRP A 324 -53.48 -50.34 25.25
N GLY A 325 -52.46 -51.09 24.87
CA GLY A 325 -51.17 -51.08 25.53
C GLY A 325 -50.51 -49.70 25.57
N GLN A 326 -50.50 -49.02 24.43
CA GLN A 326 -50.02 -47.64 24.33
C GLN A 326 -50.86 -46.68 25.17
N THR A 327 -52.17 -46.89 25.23
CA THR A 327 -53.11 -46.07 26.01
C THR A 327 -52.90 -46.23 27.52
N VAL A 328 -52.66 -47.47 27.97
CA VAL A 328 -52.31 -47.77 29.38
C VAL A 328 -50.96 -47.19 29.75
N LEU A 329 -49.96 -47.34 28.88
CA LEU A 329 -48.62 -46.78 29.10
C LEU A 329 -48.68 -45.25 29.19
N LEU A 330 -49.46 -44.60 28.33
CA LEU A 330 -49.69 -43.17 28.38
C LEU A 330 -50.30 -42.74 29.72
N LEU A 331 -51.40 -43.37 30.15
CA LEU A 331 -52.05 -43.01 31.41
C LEU A 331 -51.14 -43.27 32.62
N HIS A 332 -50.38 -44.37 32.61
CA HIS A 332 -49.37 -44.67 33.62
C HIS A 332 -48.25 -43.60 33.66
N ALA A 333 -47.74 -43.17 32.50
CA ALA A 333 -46.73 -42.13 32.42
C ALA A 333 -47.24 -40.77 32.90
N LEU A 334 -48.50 -40.43 32.56
CA LEU A 334 -49.17 -39.22 33.02
C LEU A 334 -49.38 -39.23 34.54
N ALA A 335 -49.89 -40.35 35.08
CA ALA A 335 -50.09 -40.51 36.52
C ALA A 335 -48.76 -40.44 37.28
N ASN A 336 -47.71 -41.09 36.80
CA ASN A 336 -46.38 -41.05 37.42
C ASN A 336 -45.78 -39.63 37.39
N LYS A 337 -45.96 -38.89 36.29
CA LYS A 337 -45.51 -37.49 36.19
C LYS A 337 -46.25 -36.55 37.15
N MET A 338 -47.53 -36.81 37.40
CA MET A 338 -48.31 -36.09 38.41
C MET A 338 -48.08 -36.58 39.85
N GLY A 339 -47.39 -37.71 40.04
CA GLY A 339 -47.30 -38.37 41.34
C GLY A 339 -48.63 -38.97 41.83
N LEU A 340 -49.61 -39.16 40.93
CA LEU A 340 -50.93 -39.70 41.27
C LEU A 340 -50.88 -41.22 41.45
N LYS A 341 -51.37 -41.70 42.59
CA LYS A 341 -51.64 -43.11 42.82
C LYS A 341 -53.15 -43.35 42.75
N PHE A 342 -53.57 -44.21 41.83
CA PHE A 342 -54.96 -44.63 41.70
C PHE A 342 -55.44 -45.41 42.92
N GLN A 343 -56.70 -45.24 43.31
CA GLN A 343 -57.24 -45.75 44.57
C GLN A 343 -57.76 -47.19 44.48
N ARG A 344 -58.31 -47.58 43.32
CA ARG A 344 -59.01 -48.87 43.12
C ARG A 344 -58.23 -49.86 42.26
N TYR A 345 -57.48 -49.37 41.29
CA TYR A 345 -56.80 -50.19 40.30
C TYR A 345 -55.36 -49.74 40.13
N ARG A 346 -54.49 -50.67 39.77
CA ARG A 346 -53.12 -50.41 39.36
C ARG A 346 -52.97 -50.73 37.87
N LEU A 347 -52.40 -49.79 37.13
CA LEU A 347 -52.10 -49.96 35.71
C LEU A 347 -50.78 -50.70 35.54
N VAL A 348 -50.78 -51.80 34.78
CA VAL A 348 -49.57 -52.54 34.41
C VAL A 348 -49.41 -52.53 32.89
N PRO A 349 -48.57 -51.63 32.35
CA PRO A 349 -48.30 -51.61 30.91
C PRO A 349 -47.44 -52.82 30.54
N TYR A 350 -47.97 -53.71 29.71
CA TYR A 350 -47.31 -54.92 29.24
C TYR A 350 -47.47 -55.08 27.73
N GLY A 351 -47.12 -54.02 26.98
CA GLY A 351 -47.23 -53.98 25.52
C GLY A 351 -48.65 -54.32 25.05
N ASN A 352 -48.76 -55.23 24.09
CA ASN A 352 -50.04 -55.71 23.54
C ASN A 352 -50.89 -56.55 24.52
N HIS A 353 -50.38 -56.93 25.69
CA HIS A 353 -51.12 -57.71 26.69
C HIS A 353 -51.24 -56.94 28.01
N SER A 354 -51.44 -55.62 27.93
CA SER A 354 -51.60 -54.78 29.11
C SER A 354 -52.85 -55.14 29.92
N TYR A 355 -52.78 -54.99 31.24
CA TYR A 355 -53.85 -55.36 32.16
C TYR A 355 -53.90 -54.43 33.38
N LEU A 356 -55.02 -54.50 34.12
CA LEU A 356 -55.21 -53.80 35.38
C LEU A 356 -55.31 -54.81 36.53
N GLU A 357 -54.71 -54.46 37.67
CA GLU A 357 -54.84 -55.21 38.91
C GLU A 357 -55.80 -54.46 39.84
N SER A 358 -56.80 -55.16 40.39
CA SER A 358 -57.63 -54.59 41.45
C SER A 358 -56.87 -54.56 42.77
N LEU A 359 -56.85 -53.41 43.45
CA LEU A 359 -56.20 -53.29 44.75
C LEU A 359 -56.98 -53.97 45.87
N THR A 360 -58.29 -54.18 45.68
CA THR A 360 -59.18 -54.87 46.63
C THR A 360 -59.17 -56.39 46.46
N ASP A 361 -58.84 -56.89 45.26
CA ASP A 361 -58.83 -58.31 44.93
C ASP A 361 -57.63 -58.64 44.04
N LYS A 362 -56.55 -59.11 44.69
CA LYS A 362 -55.31 -59.48 44.00
C LYS A 362 -55.45 -60.64 43.02
N SER A 363 -56.54 -61.42 43.09
CA SER A 363 -56.78 -62.54 42.17
C SER A 363 -57.48 -62.09 40.88
N LYS A 364 -57.92 -60.83 40.80
CA LYS A 364 -58.70 -60.32 39.67
C LYS A 364 -57.81 -59.52 38.72
N GLU A 365 -57.23 -60.23 37.77
CA GLU A 365 -56.57 -59.64 36.61
C GLU A 365 -57.63 -59.19 35.59
N LEU A 366 -57.55 -57.93 35.18
CA LEU A 366 -58.45 -57.31 34.22
C LEU A 366 -57.68 -57.05 32.92
N PRO A 367 -57.64 -58.01 31.98
CA PRO A 367 -56.91 -57.87 30.73
C PRO A 367 -57.56 -56.84 29.80
N LEU A 368 -56.76 -55.92 29.26
CA LEU A 368 -57.16 -54.96 28.22
C LEU A 368 -56.77 -55.40 26.80
N TYR A 369 -56.59 -56.70 26.61
CA TYR A 369 -56.36 -57.31 25.31
C TYR A 369 -57.44 -58.33 25.02
N CYS A 370 -57.64 -58.64 23.74
CA CYS A 370 -58.48 -59.76 23.35
C CYS A 370 -57.86 -60.54 22.19
N SER A 371 -57.94 -61.86 22.26
CA SER A 371 -57.32 -62.77 21.28
C SER A 371 -58.17 -63.01 20.02
N GLY A 372 -59.29 -62.29 19.86
CA GLY A 372 -60.18 -62.43 18.70
C GLY A 372 -61.09 -63.66 18.79
N GLY A 373 -62.31 -63.52 18.24
CA GLY A 373 -63.37 -64.54 18.27
C GLY A 373 -64.76 -63.92 18.20
N LEU A 374 -65.82 -64.74 18.15
CA LEU A 374 -67.20 -64.24 18.22
C LEU A 374 -67.50 -63.71 19.63
N ARG A 375 -68.03 -62.48 19.71
CA ARG A 375 -68.35 -61.70 20.94
C ARG A 375 -69.16 -62.45 22.01
N PHE A 376 -69.82 -63.54 21.63
CA PHE A 376 -70.64 -64.38 22.51
C PHE A 376 -69.81 -65.35 23.37
N PHE A 377 -68.58 -65.69 22.96
CA PHE A 377 -67.67 -66.57 23.70
C PHE A 377 -66.73 -65.81 24.64
N TRP A 378 -66.94 -64.50 24.77
CA TRP A 378 -66.03 -63.62 25.50
C TRP A 378 -66.50 -63.52 26.94
N ASP A 379 -65.57 -63.73 27.87
CA ASP A 379 -65.80 -63.45 29.29
C ASP A 379 -65.95 -61.94 29.49
N ASN A 380 -66.76 -61.52 30.47
CA ASN A 380 -67.00 -60.11 30.78
C ASN A 380 -65.74 -59.38 31.26
N LYS A 381 -64.61 -60.09 31.44
CA LYS A 381 -63.33 -59.56 31.93
C LYS A 381 -62.82 -58.37 31.13
N PHE A 382 -62.92 -58.39 29.80
CA PHE A 382 -62.48 -57.27 28.95
C PHE A 382 -63.34 -56.01 29.16
N ASP A 383 -64.66 -56.19 29.28
CA ASP A 383 -65.58 -55.08 29.57
C ASP A 383 -65.37 -54.50 30.96
N HIS A 384 -65.13 -55.36 31.96
CA HIS A 384 -64.75 -54.91 33.31
C HIS A 384 -63.41 -54.18 33.31
N ALA A 385 -62.44 -54.64 32.52
CA ALA A 385 -61.15 -53.98 32.38
C ALA A 385 -61.28 -52.57 31.77
N MET A 386 -62.09 -52.42 30.72
CA MET A 386 -62.34 -51.11 30.11
C MET A 386 -63.08 -50.16 31.04
N VAL A 387 -64.03 -50.66 31.85
CA VAL A 387 -64.71 -49.84 32.87
C VAL A 387 -63.75 -49.44 33.99
N ALA A 388 -62.89 -50.37 34.44
CA ALA A 388 -61.84 -50.07 35.43
C ALA A 388 -60.83 -49.05 34.88
N PHE A 389 -60.51 -49.12 33.59
CA PHE A 389 -59.67 -48.12 32.93
C PHE A 389 -60.37 -46.75 32.89
N LEU A 390 -61.65 -46.71 32.54
CA LEU A 390 -62.44 -45.47 32.52
C LEU A 390 -62.49 -44.81 33.91
N ASP A 391 -62.56 -45.63 34.97
CA ASP A 391 -62.46 -45.17 36.35
C ASP A 391 -61.09 -44.52 36.65
N CYS A 392 -59.98 -45.13 36.21
CA CYS A 392 -58.66 -44.50 36.31
C CYS A 392 -58.60 -43.16 35.55
N VAL A 393 -59.19 -43.06 34.36
CA VAL A 393 -59.25 -41.79 33.60
C VAL A 393 -60.10 -40.74 34.33
N GLN A 394 -61.17 -41.15 35.01
CA GLN A 394 -61.99 -40.26 35.84
C GLN A 394 -61.23 -39.77 37.08
N GLN A 395 -60.51 -40.63 37.78
CA GLN A 395 -59.64 -40.21 38.90
C GLN A 395 -58.56 -39.23 38.40
N PHE A 396 -57.97 -39.51 37.23
CA PHE A 396 -57.03 -38.58 36.60
C PHE A 396 -57.67 -37.24 36.27
N LYS A 397 -58.90 -37.23 35.74
CA LYS A 397 -59.67 -36.01 35.47
C LYS A 397 -59.88 -35.18 36.74
N GLU A 398 -60.32 -35.80 37.82
CA GLU A 398 -60.58 -35.10 39.09
C GLU A 398 -59.32 -34.43 39.65
N GLU A 399 -58.16 -35.08 39.52
CA GLU A 399 -56.87 -34.50 39.94
C GLU A 399 -56.40 -33.36 39.04
N VAL A 400 -56.65 -33.45 37.73
CA VAL A 400 -56.41 -32.35 36.78
C VAL A 400 -57.31 -31.15 37.09
N GLU A 401 -58.58 -31.39 37.43
CA GLU A 401 -59.57 -30.34 37.72
C GLU A 401 -59.38 -29.68 39.09
N LYS A 402 -58.77 -30.38 40.07
CA LYS A 402 -58.37 -29.79 41.37
C LYS A 402 -57.36 -28.66 41.23
N GLY A 403 -56.54 -28.65 40.18
CA GLY A 403 -55.49 -27.65 39.95
C GLY A 403 -56.00 -26.33 39.35
N GLU A 404 -57.03 -26.36 38.50
CA GLU A 404 -57.59 -25.19 37.82
C GLU A 404 -59.10 -25.30 37.61
N THR A 405 -59.90 -24.45 38.28
CA THR A 405 -61.37 -24.44 38.24
C THR A 405 -62.01 -24.12 36.87
N ARG A 406 -61.22 -23.85 35.83
CA ARG A 406 -61.68 -23.50 34.48
C ARG A 406 -61.34 -24.54 33.39
N PHE A 407 -60.50 -25.52 33.68
CA PHE A 407 -60.16 -26.57 32.71
C PHE A 407 -61.03 -27.79 32.99
N CYS A 408 -61.83 -28.21 32.01
CA CYS A 408 -62.65 -29.42 32.10
C CYS A 408 -62.39 -30.25 30.84
N LEU A 409 -62.24 -31.58 31.00
CA LEU A 409 -62.15 -32.46 29.85
C LEU A 409 -63.44 -32.38 29.02
N PRO A 410 -63.35 -32.34 27.67
CA PRO A 410 -64.49 -32.05 26.81
C PRO A 410 -65.60 -33.11 26.87
N TYR A 411 -65.27 -34.36 27.19
CA TYR A 411 -66.24 -35.45 27.31
C TYR A 411 -66.40 -35.90 28.76
N ARG A 412 -67.65 -35.94 29.26
CA ARG A 412 -67.96 -36.44 30.60
C ARG A 412 -67.97 -37.97 30.61
N MET A 413 -67.52 -38.56 31.71
CA MET A 413 -67.40 -40.01 31.87
C MET A 413 -68.33 -40.44 33.01
N ASP A 414 -69.30 -41.30 32.72
CA ASP A 414 -70.17 -41.96 33.69
C ASP A 414 -69.59 -43.34 33.99
N VAL A 415 -68.85 -43.43 35.09
CA VAL A 415 -68.14 -44.66 35.52
C VAL A 415 -69.12 -45.75 35.94
N GLU A 416 -70.26 -45.38 36.57
CA GLU A 416 -71.26 -46.34 37.05
C GLU A 416 -71.94 -47.07 35.88
N LYS A 417 -72.17 -46.36 34.78
CA LYS A 417 -72.77 -46.94 33.57
C LYS A 417 -71.74 -47.43 32.54
N GLY A 418 -70.47 -47.08 32.71
CA GLY A 418 -69.42 -47.35 31.72
C GLY A 418 -69.66 -46.63 30.39
N LYS A 419 -70.16 -45.40 30.45
CA LYS A 419 -70.55 -44.60 29.27
C LYS A 419 -69.79 -43.28 29.23
N ILE A 420 -69.49 -42.81 28.02
CA ILE A 420 -68.87 -41.51 27.76
C ILE A 420 -69.92 -40.64 27.06
N GLU A 421 -70.15 -39.45 27.61
CA GLU A 421 -71.17 -38.52 27.15
C GLU A 421 -70.54 -37.39 26.34
N ASP A 422 -71.15 -37.13 25.18
CA ASP A 422 -70.80 -36.00 24.31
C ASP A 422 -71.52 -34.73 24.78
N THR A 423 -70.91 -34.01 25.71
CA THR A 423 -71.47 -32.80 26.33
C THR A 423 -71.52 -31.59 25.38
N GLY A 424 -70.73 -31.59 24.30
CA GLY A 424 -70.63 -30.47 23.34
C GLY A 424 -71.26 -30.71 21.97
N GLY A 425 -71.62 -31.96 21.64
CA GLY A 425 -72.16 -32.34 20.34
C GLY A 425 -73.57 -32.91 20.41
N SER A 426 -73.69 -34.23 20.25
CA SER A 426 -74.98 -34.92 20.05
C SER A 426 -75.78 -35.16 21.34
N GLY A 427 -75.23 -34.86 22.53
CA GLY A 427 -75.84 -35.22 23.83
C GLY A 427 -75.96 -36.74 24.04
N GLY A 428 -75.29 -37.54 23.20
CA GLY A 428 -75.37 -38.99 23.23
C GLY A 428 -74.41 -39.60 24.25
N SER A 429 -74.88 -40.60 24.99
CA SER A 429 -74.05 -41.45 25.85
C SER A 429 -73.63 -42.72 25.12
N TYR A 430 -72.33 -42.89 24.87
CA TYR A 430 -71.76 -44.04 24.17
C TYR A 430 -71.13 -45.01 25.16
N SER A 431 -71.46 -46.30 25.07
CA SER A 431 -70.91 -47.32 25.98
C SER A 431 -69.50 -47.73 25.57
N ILE A 432 -68.60 -47.87 26.55
CA ILE A 432 -67.26 -48.44 26.35
C ILE A 432 -67.30 -49.98 26.32
N LYS A 433 -68.37 -50.58 26.85
CA LYS A 433 -68.54 -52.03 26.88
C LYS A 433 -68.77 -52.56 25.47
N THR A 434 -68.21 -53.74 25.22
CA THR A 434 -68.50 -54.50 24.03
C THR A 434 -69.89 -55.17 24.14
N GLN A 435 -70.25 -55.76 25.27
CA GLN A 435 -71.53 -56.45 25.38
C GLN A 435 -72.74 -55.52 25.12
N PHE A 436 -73.71 -56.00 24.33
CA PHE A 436 -74.93 -55.27 23.90
C PHE A 436 -74.70 -53.92 23.19
N ASN A 437 -73.55 -53.76 22.52
CA ASN A 437 -73.18 -52.52 21.86
C ASN A 437 -72.82 -52.73 20.38
N SER A 438 -73.05 -51.72 19.54
CA SER A 438 -72.60 -51.71 18.14
C SER A 438 -71.11 -51.36 18.05
N GLU A 439 -70.41 -51.91 17.05
CA GLU A 439 -68.98 -51.63 16.85
C GLU A 439 -68.70 -50.14 16.56
N GLU A 440 -69.65 -49.45 15.92
CA GLU A 440 -69.57 -48.02 15.62
C GLU A 440 -69.65 -47.15 16.88
N GLN A 441 -70.63 -47.43 17.77
CA GLN A 441 -70.76 -46.71 19.04
C GLN A 441 -69.58 -46.98 19.98
N TRP A 442 -69.07 -48.22 19.97
CA TRP A 442 -67.87 -48.59 20.70
C TRP A 442 -66.65 -47.82 20.21
N THR A 443 -66.41 -47.80 18.89
CA THR A 443 -65.31 -47.02 18.28
C THR A 443 -65.42 -45.53 18.59
N LYS A 444 -66.64 -44.98 18.60
CA LYS A 444 -66.89 -43.57 18.95
C LYS A 444 -66.57 -43.29 20.43
N ALA A 445 -66.94 -44.19 21.34
CA ALA A 445 -66.58 -44.08 22.77
C ALA A 445 -65.04 -44.09 22.96
N LEU A 446 -64.34 -44.99 22.28
CA LEU A 446 -62.87 -45.06 22.35
C LEU A 446 -62.19 -43.84 21.76
N LYS A 447 -62.73 -43.27 20.67
CA LYS A 447 -62.26 -42.01 20.10
C LYS A 447 -62.40 -40.85 21.09
N PHE A 448 -63.52 -40.76 21.80
CA PHE A 448 -63.72 -39.74 22.84
C PHE A 448 -62.80 -39.92 24.03
N MET A 449 -62.58 -41.17 24.47
CA MET A 449 -61.60 -41.47 25.51
C MET A 449 -60.18 -41.02 25.11
N LEU A 450 -59.72 -41.36 23.89
CA LEU A 450 -58.42 -40.92 23.39
C LEU A 450 -58.34 -39.39 23.26
N THR A 451 -59.44 -38.75 22.91
CA THR A 451 -59.52 -37.28 22.86
C THR A 451 -59.34 -36.70 24.26
N ASN A 452 -60.06 -37.22 25.28
CA ASN A 452 -59.86 -36.81 26.67
C ASN A 452 -58.40 -37.00 27.12
N LEU A 453 -57.76 -38.13 26.79
CA LEU A 453 -56.36 -38.36 27.09
C LEU A 453 -55.43 -37.40 26.35
N LYS A 454 -55.74 -37.00 25.11
CA LYS A 454 -55.00 -35.97 24.37
C LYS A 454 -55.11 -34.59 25.03
N TRP A 455 -56.30 -34.22 25.51
CA TRP A 455 -56.49 -32.98 26.27
C TRP A 455 -55.77 -33.02 27.62
N GLY A 456 -55.83 -34.15 28.32
CA GLY A 456 -55.05 -34.39 29.53
C GLY A 456 -53.53 -34.29 29.30
N LEU A 457 -53.03 -34.87 28.21
CA LEU A 457 -51.64 -34.77 27.79
C LEU A 457 -51.22 -33.33 27.50
N ALA A 458 -52.07 -32.57 26.80
CA ALA A 458 -51.83 -31.15 26.53
C ALA A 458 -51.77 -30.34 27.82
N TRP A 459 -52.68 -30.60 28.76
CA TRP A 459 -52.68 -29.93 30.07
C TRP A 459 -51.43 -30.27 30.90
N VAL A 460 -51.07 -31.55 31.02
CA VAL A 460 -49.84 -31.99 31.71
C VAL A 460 -48.60 -31.41 31.02
N SER A 461 -48.64 -31.22 29.70
CA SER A 461 -47.55 -30.59 28.99
C SER A 461 -47.46 -29.10 29.34
N SER A 462 -48.57 -28.37 29.36
CA SER A 462 -48.61 -26.93 29.66
C SER A 462 -48.26 -26.61 31.12
N GLN A 463 -48.77 -27.37 32.09
CA GLN A 463 -48.52 -27.12 33.52
C GLN A 463 -47.06 -27.36 33.92
N PHE A 464 -46.45 -28.38 33.32
CA PHE A 464 -45.05 -28.74 33.59
C PHE A 464 -44.07 -28.07 32.60
N TYR A 465 -44.55 -27.13 31.78
CA TYR A 465 -43.70 -26.25 30.96
C TYR A 465 -43.38 -24.93 31.68
N ASN A 466 -44.23 -24.52 32.63
CA ASN A 466 -44.09 -23.29 33.43
C ASN A 466 -43.38 -23.48 34.78
N LYS A 467 -42.98 -24.72 35.11
CA LYS A 467 -42.04 -25.04 36.20
C LYS A 467 -40.75 -25.49 35.58
#